data_AF-A0A6N3UUE8-F1
#
_entry.id   AF-A0A6N3UUE8-F1
#
_cell.length_a   1.000
_cell.length_b   1.000
_cell.length_c   1.000
_cell.angle_alpha   90.00
_cell.angle_beta   90.00
_cell.angle_gamma   90.00
#
_symmetry.space_group_name_H-M   'P 1'
#
loop_
_entity.id
_entity.type
_entity.pdbx_description
1 polymer ?
#
loop_
_entity_poly.entity_id
_entity_poly.type
_entity_poly.pdbx_seq_one_letter_code
_entity_poly.pdbx_strand_id
1 'polypeptide(L)'
;MGCTSYYNCGNKITDTNVTVNTRMTWEEAISAWTSRYGTSVTRTYGYAFSTDTGWTTQICAAWGTYGAAYYQLPGTDSCASPPIPPNQCDVQGASLDLNHGVLKVGAIAGSTVQATRQVKCTYVANVRYRVSEGNPFPVGLGVSTTLTVNGVKAGEMIKLPAGTSTLIIASTLTDNGAQAGEFSKTVVLIQSFM
;
A
#
# COMPACT_ATOMS: atom_id res chain seq x y z
N MET A 1 1.33 19.47 21.41
CA MET A 1 2.33 20.02 22.36
C MET A 1 3.11 21.06 21.59
N GLY A 2 3.03 22.33 22.01
CA GLY A 2 3.60 23.45 21.27
C GLY A 2 5.09 23.59 21.55
N CYS A 3 5.88 23.75 20.49
CA CYS A 3 7.28 24.14 20.59
C CYS A 3 7.33 25.66 20.75
N THR A 4 7.65 26.15 21.95
CA THR A 4 8.02 27.54 22.15
C THR A 4 9.52 27.66 21.94
N SER A 5 9.97 28.20 20.81
CA SER A 5 11.39 28.51 20.65
C SER A 5 11.72 29.81 21.39
N TYR A 6 12.50 29.63 22.44
CA TYR A 6 13.12 30.65 23.25
C TYR A 6 14.30 31.23 22.43
N TYR A 7 14.36 32.55 22.32
CA TYR A 7 15.44 33.42 21.79
C TYR A 7 15.26 34.13 20.43
N ASN A 8 15.34 35.46 20.56
CA ASN A 8 15.78 36.48 19.59
C ASN A 8 14.81 36.97 18.52
N CYS A 9 13.72 37.60 18.96
CA CYS A 9 13.24 38.84 18.33
C CYS A 9 13.40 39.97 19.35
N GLY A 10 14.39 40.85 19.15
CA GLY A 10 14.78 41.90 20.10
C GLY A 10 13.60 42.52 20.86
N ASN A 11 13.45 42.13 22.13
CA ASN A 11 12.55 42.65 23.16
C ASN A 11 11.09 42.99 22.76
N LYS A 12 10.55 42.40 21.68
CA LYS A 12 9.14 42.56 21.32
C LYS A 12 8.52 41.20 21.02
N ILE A 13 7.60 40.80 21.90
CA ILE A 13 6.70 39.67 21.66
C ILE A 13 5.69 40.15 20.61
N THR A 14 5.92 39.81 19.35
CA THR A 14 4.92 39.94 18.31
C THR A 14 4.02 38.71 18.34
N ASP A 15 2.73 38.89 18.62
CA ASP A 15 1.73 37.82 18.48
C ASP A 15 1.58 37.47 17.00
N THR A 16 2.19 36.35 16.61
CA THR A 16 2.21 35.82 15.24
C THR A 16 1.18 34.71 15.04
N ASN A 17 0.26 34.50 15.98
CA ASN A 17 -0.63 33.35 15.90
C ASN A 17 -1.67 33.48 14.77
N VAL A 18 -1.72 32.44 13.92
CA VAL A 18 -2.86 32.15 13.04
C VAL A 18 -3.43 30.83 13.51
N THR A 19 -4.73 30.79 13.78
CA THR A 19 -5.40 29.57 14.24
C THR A 19 -5.48 28.58 13.07
N VAL A 20 -4.62 27.58 13.09
CA VAL A 20 -4.65 26.42 12.17
C VAL A 20 -5.24 25.22 12.90
N ASN A 21 -6.01 24.37 12.18
CA ASN A 21 -6.62 23.17 12.75
C ASN A 21 -6.24 21.92 11.94
N THR A 22 -6.42 20.74 12.53
CA THR A 22 -5.99 19.45 11.96
C THR A 22 -6.77 19.01 10.71
N ARG A 23 -7.80 19.75 10.29
CA ARG A 23 -8.58 19.47 9.07
C ARG A 23 -8.28 20.44 7.94
N MET A 24 -7.43 21.42 8.18
CA MET A 24 -7.05 22.45 7.23
C MET A 24 -5.95 21.91 6.29
N THR A 25 -6.11 22.14 5.00
CA THR A 25 -5.05 21.89 4.01
C THR A 25 -3.91 22.89 4.17
N TRP A 26 -2.73 22.57 3.64
CA TRP A 26 -1.59 23.49 3.68
C TRP A 26 -1.90 24.80 2.94
N GLU A 27 -2.61 24.72 1.82
CA GLU A 27 -3.05 25.88 1.03
C GLU A 27 -3.98 26.80 1.83
N GLU A 28 -4.92 26.25 2.62
CA GLU A 28 -5.83 27.03 3.48
C GLU A 28 -5.08 27.70 4.63
N ALA A 29 -4.12 27.01 5.26
CA ALA A 29 -3.29 27.58 6.32
C ALA A 29 -2.41 28.74 5.80
N ILE A 30 -1.84 28.57 4.60
CA ILE A 30 -1.07 29.60 3.91
C ILE A 30 -1.97 30.79 3.55
N SER A 31 -3.19 30.54 3.06
CA SER A 31 -4.16 31.59 2.73
C SER A 31 -4.56 32.40 3.97
N ALA A 32 -4.81 31.75 5.11
CA ALA A 32 -5.12 32.41 6.37
C ALA A 32 -3.97 33.31 6.86
N TRP A 33 -2.71 32.86 6.73
CA TRP A 33 -1.54 33.66 7.07
C TRP A 33 -1.37 34.87 6.17
N THR A 34 -1.39 34.64 4.85
CA THR A 34 -1.23 35.70 3.83
C THR A 34 -2.36 36.73 3.88
N SER A 35 -3.59 36.33 4.19
CA SER A 35 -4.71 37.26 4.40
C SER A 35 -4.54 38.14 5.64
N ARG A 36 -3.87 37.66 6.69
CA ARG A 36 -3.71 38.40 7.95
C ARG A 36 -2.49 39.32 7.93
N TYR A 37 -1.40 38.89 7.30
CA TYR A 37 -0.11 39.58 7.38
C TYR A 37 0.45 40.08 6.04
N GLY A 38 -0.24 39.83 4.92
CA GLY A 38 0.26 40.13 3.58
C GLY A 38 1.33 39.15 3.10
N THR A 39 1.93 39.40 1.93
CA THR A 39 3.01 38.54 1.37
C THR A 39 4.16 39.39 0.83
N SER A 40 5.40 38.98 1.10
CA SER A 40 6.61 39.48 0.45
C SER A 40 7.60 38.35 0.08
N VAL A 41 7.14 37.09 0.04
CA VAL A 41 8.00 35.90 0.03
C VAL A 41 7.96 35.16 -1.31
N THR A 42 9.15 34.88 -1.87
CA THR A 42 9.37 33.89 -2.93
C THR A 42 9.59 32.50 -2.29
N ARG A 43 8.88 31.49 -2.77
CA ARG A 43 8.95 30.08 -2.32
C ARG A 43 10.38 29.55 -2.41
N THR A 44 10.95 29.04 -1.32
CA THR A 44 12.13 28.17 -1.39
C THR A 44 11.82 26.88 -0.64
N TYR A 45 11.74 25.76 -1.37
CA TYR A 45 11.50 24.45 -0.80
C TYR A 45 12.75 23.99 -0.04
N GLY A 46 12.73 24.06 1.28
CA GLY A 46 13.74 23.40 2.12
C GLY A 46 13.27 22.01 2.49
N TYR A 47 13.71 20.99 1.75
CA TYR A 47 13.52 19.60 2.18
C TYR A 47 14.61 19.24 3.19
N ALA A 48 14.26 19.15 4.47
CA ALA A 48 15.14 18.55 5.46
C ALA A 48 14.83 17.04 5.53
N PHE A 49 15.82 16.20 5.20
CA PHE A 49 15.75 14.76 5.37
C PHE A 49 16.63 14.37 6.55
N SER A 50 16.09 13.62 7.52
CA SER A 50 16.89 12.91 8.53
C SER A 50 17.30 11.55 7.97
N THR A 51 18.57 11.16 8.14
CA THR A 51 19.14 9.90 7.66
C THR A 51 19.20 8.80 8.73
N ASP A 52 18.67 9.04 9.94
CA ASP A 52 18.85 8.12 11.06
C ASP A 52 17.72 7.09 11.22
N THR A 53 18.10 5.83 11.42
CA THR A 53 17.21 4.69 11.63
C THR A 53 16.45 4.80 12.96
N GLY A 54 15.11 4.77 12.90
CA GLY A 54 14.23 4.74 14.09
C GLY A 54 13.52 6.06 14.42
N TRP A 55 13.82 7.14 13.70
CA TRP A 55 13.06 8.39 13.80
C TRP A 55 11.79 8.31 12.95
N THR A 56 10.64 8.64 13.55
CA THR A 56 9.44 8.95 12.76
C THR A 56 9.77 10.18 11.94
N THR A 57 9.95 10.02 10.62
CA THR A 57 10.09 11.13 9.69
C THR A 57 8.95 12.11 9.96
N GLN A 58 9.25 13.37 10.28
CA GLN A 58 8.24 14.40 10.41
C GLN A 58 8.48 15.39 9.27
N ILE A 59 7.40 15.79 8.61
CA ILE A 59 7.46 16.89 7.64
C ILE A 59 7.23 18.16 8.43
N CYS A 60 8.23 19.02 8.47
CA CYS A 60 8.18 20.30 9.17
C CYS A 60 8.14 21.44 8.17
N ALA A 61 7.26 22.42 8.41
CA ALA A 61 7.25 23.70 7.72
C ALA A 61 7.57 24.80 8.74
N ALA A 62 8.34 25.82 8.35
CA ALA A 62 8.63 26.99 9.17
C ALA A 62 8.51 28.25 8.32
N TRP A 63 8.17 29.36 8.96
CA TRP A 63 8.02 30.65 8.28
C TRP A 63 9.28 31.49 8.48
N GLY A 64 9.66 32.22 7.44
CA GLY A 64 10.83 33.11 7.47
C GLY A 64 10.56 34.42 6.75
N THR A 65 11.32 35.44 7.10
CA THR A 65 11.31 36.73 6.38
C THR A 65 12.52 36.82 5.45
N TYR A 66 12.32 37.45 4.29
CA TYR A 66 13.37 37.69 3.32
C TYR A 66 13.88 39.14 3.44
N GLY A 67 15.15 39.29 3.81
CA GLY A 67 15.90 40.55 3.84
C GLY A 67 17.35 40.32 3.40
N ALA A 68 18.33 41.11 3.89
CA ALA A 68 19.75 40.88 3.58
C ALA A 68 20.32 39.56 4.14
N ALA A 69 19.57 38.88 5.01
CA ALA A 69 19.86 37.53 5.52
C ALA A 69 18.54 36.75 5.72
N TYR A 70 18.65 35.42 5.81
CA TYR A 70 17.51 34.52 6.04
C TYR A 70 17.22 34.41 7.54
N TYR A 71 16.08 34.92 7.99
CA TYR A 71 15.66 34.83 9.39
C TYR A 71 14.43 33.92 9.50
N GLN A 72 14.58 32.79 10.19
CA GLN A 72 13.45 31.95 10.61
C GLN A 72 12.70 32.65 11.75
N LEU A 73 11.37 32.64 11.70
CA LEU A 73 10.53 33.20 12.74
C LEU A 73 10.37 32.18 13.89
N PRO A 74 10.71 32.55 15.14
CA PRO A 74 10.51 31.69 16.30
C PRO A 74 9.04 31.24 16.46
N GLY A 75 8.83 29.98 16.84
CA GLY A 75 7.49 29.40 17.10
C GLY A 75 6.60 29.21 15.87
N THR A 76 7.16 29.31 14.67
CA THR A 76 6.42 29.12 13.41
C THR A 76 6.65 27.75 12.78
N ASP A 77 7.45 26.89 13.43
CA ASP A 77 7.66 25.52 13.04
C ASP A 77 6.42 24.66 13.34
N SER A 78 5.90 24.00 12.31
CA SER A 78 4.80 23.05 12.39
C SER A 78 5.24 21.74 11.77
N CYS A 79 5.35 20.70 12.60
CA CYS A 79 5.73 19.37 12.20
C CYS A 79 4.52 18.43 12.23
N ALA A 80 4.35 17.63 11.19
CA ALA A 80 3.38 16.55 11.14
C ALA A 80 4.08 15.25 10.78
N SER A 81 3.71 14.15 11.45
CA SER A 81 4.07 12.83 10.96
C SER A 81 3.35 12.60 9.61
N PRO A 82 4.05 12.15 8.56
CA PRO A 82 3.41 11.77 7.33
C PRO A 82 2.38 10.68 7.63
N PRO A 83 1.23 10.69 6.97
CA PRO A 83 0.24 9.63 7.15
C PRO A 83 0.92 8.30 6.84
N ILE A 84 0.84 7.34 7.78
CA ILE A 84 1.36 5.99 7.57
C ILE A 84 0.53 5.40 6.42
N PRO A 85 1.16 5.00 5.29
CA PRO A 85 0.44 4.31 4.22
C PRO A 85 -0.36 3.14 4.80
N PRO A 86 -1.60 2.90 4.35
CA PRO A 86 -2.33 1.72 4.79
C PRO A 86 -1.54 0.46 4.39
N ASN A 87 -1.59 -0.57 5.24
CA ASN A 87 -1.09 -1.89 4.86
C ASN A 87 -2.00 -2.46 3.77
N GLN A 88 -1.51 -2.47 2.55
CA GLN A 88 -2.26 -2.81 1.35
C GLN A 88 -1.37 -3.65 0.44
N CYS A 89 -1.96 -4.65 -0.19
CA CYS A 89 -1.36 -5.48 -1.22
C CYS A 89 -2.28 -5.48 -2.43
N ASP A 90 -1.80 -4.92 -3.54
CA ASP A 90 -2.53 -4.81 -4.79
C ASP A 90 -2.07 -5.89 -5.77
N VAL A 91 -3.01 -6.75 -6.18
CA VAL A 91 -2.77 -7.74 -7.24
C VAL A 91 -2.96 -7.07 -8.59
N GLN A 92 -1.94 -7.14 -9.43
CA GLN A 92 -1.91 -6.48 -10.74
C GLN A 92 -2.21 -7.48 -11.86
N GLY A 93 -2.95 -7.01 -12.87
CA GLY A 93 -3.24 -7.73 -14.10
C GLY A 93 -4.70 -8.16 -14.24
N ALA A 94 -5.00 -8.81 -15.36
CA ALA A 94 -6.34 -9.32 -15.68
C ALA A 94 -6.59 -10.72 -15.08
N SER A 95 -7.74 -11.30 -15.37
CA SER A 95 -8.08 -12.69 -15.04
C SER A 95 -6.98 -13.68 -15.46
N LEU A 96 -6.75 -14.71 -14.66
CA LEU A 96 -5.81 -15.78 -14.95
C LEU A 96 -6.52 -16.92 -15.68
N ASP A 97 -5.88 -17.44 -16.72
CA ASP A 97 -6.26 -18.70 -17.35
C ASP A 97 -5.26 -19.80 -16.95
N LEU A 98 -5.78 -20.89 -16.40
CA LEU A 98 -5.02 -22.06 -15.97
C LEU A 98 -5.37 -23.23 -16.89
N ASN A 99 -4.85 -23.16 -18.11
CA ASN A 99 -5.18 -24.10 -19.17
C ASN A 99 -4.32 -25.38 -19.08
N HIS A 100 -4.95 -26.51 -18.81
CA HIS A 100 -4.29 -27.82 -18.75
C HIS A 100 -4.06 -28.47 -20.13
N GLY A 101 -4.55 -27.86 -21.21
CA GLY A 101 -4.46 -28.36 -22.57
C GLY A 101 -5.27 -29.63 -22.79
N VAL A 102 -4.88 -30.40 -23.81
CA VAL A 102 -5.52 -31.69 -24.13
C VAL A 102 -4.97 -32.77 -23.22
N LEU A 103 -5.83 -33.35 -22.39
CA LEU A 103 -5.48 -34.45 -21.49
C LEU A 103 -6.08 -35.76 -21.99
N LYS A 104 -5.38 -36.87 -21.76
CA LYS A 104 -5.91 -38.22 -21.99
C LYS A 104 -6.68 -38.68 -20.75
N VAL A 105 -7.83 -39.31 -20.96
CA VAL A 105 -8.59 -39.98 -19.88
C VAL A 105 -7.67 -41.01 -19.22
N GLY A 106 -7.60 -41.01 -17.88
CA GLY A 106 -6.67 -41.81 -17.09
C GLY A 106 -5.29 -41.19 -16.84
N ALA A 107 -4.97 -40.05 -17.48
CA ALA A 107 -3.74 -39.27 -17.25
C ALA A 107 -4.04 -37.86 -16.72
N ILE A 108 -5.22 -37.66 -16.14
CA ILE A 108 -5.68 -36.36 -15.61
C ILE A 108 -5.15 -36.13 -14.18
N ALA A 109 -5.13 -37.17 -13.36
CA ALA A 109 -4.71 -37.08 -11.98
C ALA A 109 -3.26 -36.56 -11.86
N GLY A 110 -3.07 -35.49 -11.08
CA GLY A 110 -1.77 -34.87 -10.84
C GLY A 110 -1.34 -33.87 -11.93
N SER A 111 -2.08 -33.73 -13.03
CA SER A 111 -1.82 -32.69 -14.04
C SER A 111 -1.81 -31.32 -13.38
N THR A 112 -0.69 -30.61 -13.49
CA THR A 112 -0.46 -29.34 -12.81
C THR A 112 -0.09 -28.26 -13.82
N VAL A 113 -0.76 -27.12 -13.74
CA VAL A 113 -0.43 -25.90 -14.50
C VAL A 113 -0.25 -24.74 -13.53
N GLN A 114 0.60 -23.78 -13.89
CA GLN A 114 0.86 -22.61 -13.08
C GLN A 114 0.79 -21.35 -13.93
N ALA A 115 0.35 -20.27 -13.31
CA ALA A 115 0.40 -18.94 -13.88
C ALA A 115 0.77 -17.92 -12.80
N THR A 116 1.32 -16.79 -13.25
CA THR A 116 1.88 -15.79 -12.33
C THR A 116 1.11 -14.48 -12.35
N ARG A 117 1.04 -13.82 -11.20
CA ARG A 117 0.56 -12.44 -11.06
C ARG A 117 1.55 -11.61 -10.27
N GLN A 118 1.60 -10.32 -10.59
CA GLN A 118 2.36 -9.37 -9.78
C GLN A 118 1.50 -8.92 -8.61
N VAL A 119 2.08 -8.83 -7.42
CA VAL A 119 1.46 -8.24 -6.23
C VAL A 119 2.38 -7.18 -5.68
N LYS A 120 1.83 -6.02 -5.32
CA LYS A 120 2.58 -4.92 -4.73
C LYS A 120 2.05 -4.64 -3.35
N CYS A 121 2.88 -4.86 -2.32
CA CYS A 121 2.53 -4.57 -0.94
C CYS A 121 3.23 -3.31 -0.43
N THR A 122 2.52 -2.47 0.34
CA THR A 122 3.10 -1.29 1.00
C THR A 122 4.03 -1.69 2.15
N TYR A 123 3.68 -2.74 2.89
CA TYR A 123 4.45 -3.34 3.97
C TYR A 123 4.52 -4.86 3.84
N VAL A 124 5.33 -5.49 4.69
CA VAL A 124 5.26 -6.94 4.86
C VAL A 124 3.87 -7.32 5.37
N ALA A 125 3.22 -8.28 4.73
CA ALA A 125 1.85 -8.65 5.05
C ALA A 125 1.69 -10.18 5.10
N ASN A 126 0.87 -10.65 6.05
CA ASN A 126 0.38 -12.00 6.03
C ASN A 126 -0.99 -11.98 5.35
N VAL A 127 -1.10 -12.67 4.22
CA VAL A 127 -2.28 -12.61 3.35
C VAL A 127 -2.82 -14.01 3.15
N ARG A 128 -4.14 -14.13 3.07
CA ARG A 128 -4.83 -15.38 2.75
C ARG A 128 -5.63 -15.23 1.48
N TYR A 129 -5.45 -16.15 0.54
CA TYR A 129 -6.25 -16.26 -0.68
C TYR A 129 -7.21 -17.43 -0.57
N ARG A 130 -8.50 -17.15 -0.40
CA ARG A 130 -9.55 -18.19 -0.33
C ARG A 130 -10.22 -18.36 -1.69
N VAL A 131 -10.50 -19.59 -2.07
CA VAL A 131 -11.32 -19.87 -3.26
C VAL A 131 -12.79 -19.67 -2.90
N SER A 132 -13.54 -18.94 -3.73
CA SER A 132 -14.95 -18.62 -3.51
C SER A 132 -15.84 -19.85 -3.28
N GLU A 133 -15.49 -20.98 -3.85
CA GLU A 133 -16.25 -22.24 -3.75
C GLU A 133 -15.66 -23.26 -2.76
N GLY A 134 -14.59 -22.90 -2.05
CA GLY A 134 -13.78 -23.85 -1.30
C GLY A 134 -12.67 -24.48 -2.15
N ASN A 135 -11.77 -25.22 -1.48
CA ASN A 135 -10.59 -25.82 -2.10
C ASN A 135 -10.31 -27.19 -1.45
N PRO A 136 -10.35 -28.31 -2.18
CA PRO A 136 -10.57 -28.44 -3.63
C PRO A 136 -12.02 -28.16 -4.07
N PHE A 137 -12.24 -28.00 -5.38
CA PHE A 137 -13.57 -27.82 -5.97
C PHE A 137 -13.71 -28.56 -7.33
N PRO A 138 -14.93 -29.00 -7.72
CA PRO A 138 -15.16 -29.68 -8.99
C PRO A 138 -15.09 -28.71 -10.17
N VAL A 139 -14.45 -29.11 -11.26
CA VAL A 139 -14.39 -28.35 -12.53
C VAL A 139 -15.31 -28.92 -13.62
N GLY A 140 -15.86 -30.12 -13.40
CA GLY A 140 -16.80 -30.78 -14.32
C GLY A 140 -16.33 -32.16 -14.74
N LEU A 141 -17.22 -32.95 -15.34
CA LEU A 141 -16.92 -34.28 -15.93
C LEU A 141 -16.13 -35.24 -15.03
N GLY A 142 -16.41 -35.25 -13.72
CA GLY A 142 -15.70 -36.11 -12.77
C GLY A 142 -14.29 -35.63 -12.39
N VAL A 143 -13.91 -34.41 -12.77
CA VAL A 143 -12.62 -33.80 -12.45
C VAL A 143 -12.79 -32.71 -11.38
N SER A 144 -11.88 -32.66 -10.42
CA SER A 144 -11.74 -31.55 -9.47
C SER A 144 -10.36 -30.94 -9.53
N THR A 145 -10.22 -29.71 -9.06
CA THR A 145 -8.91 -29.04 -8.94
C THR A 145 -8.63 -28.63 -7.50
N THR A 146 -7.36 -28.68 -7.13
CA THR A 146 -6.81 -28.01 -5.96
C THR A 146 -5.98 -26.82 -6.41
N LEU A 147 -6.27 -25.64 -5.89
CA LEU A 147 -5.47 -24.45 -6.12
C LEU A 147 -4.41 -24.26 -5.02
N THR A 148 -3.20 -23.87 -5.42
CA THR A 148 -2.15 -23.40 -4.50
C THR A 148 -1.71 -21.99 -4.88
N VAL A 149 -1.28 -21.22 -3.88
CA VAL A 149 -0.71 -19.89 -4.03
C VAL A 149 0.66 -19.88 -3.37
N ASN A 150 1.72 -19.58 -4.13
CA ASN A 150 3.12 -19.69 -3.70
C ASN A 150 3.46 -21.06 -3.10
N GLY A 151 2.90 -22.13 -3.67
CA GLY A 151 3.19 -23.52 -3.28
C GLY A 151 2.43 -24.02 -2.05
N VAL A 152 1.67 -23.17 -1.35
CA VAL A 152 0.79 -23.56 -0.24
C VAL A 152 -0.68 -23.58 -0.67
N LYS A 153 -1.51 -24.40 -0.03
CA LYS A 153 -2.91 -24.56 -0.44
C LYS A 153 -3.65 -23.23 -0.31
N ALA A 154 -4.44 -22.88 -1.33
CA ALA A 154 -5.32 -21.72 -1.23
C ALA A 154 -6.27 -21.90 -0.03
N GLY A 155 -6.31 -20.89 0.83
CA GLY A 155 -6.94 -20.92 2.16
C GLY A 155 -5.92 -20.80 3.30
N GLU A 156 -4.65 -21.14 3.06
CA GLU A 156 -3.56 -20.98 4.02
C GLU A 156 -2.96 -19.56 3.95
N MET A 157 -2.23 -19.20 5.01
CA MET A 157 -1.55 -17.91 5.09
C MET A 157 -0.26 -17.95 4.28
N ILE A 158 0.00 -16.87 3.54
CA ILE A 158 1.30 -16.62 2.91
C ILE A 158 1.86 -15.29 3.40
N LYS A 159 3.19 -15.21 3.48
CA LYS A 159 3.90 -13.97 3.80
C LYS A 159 4.36 -13.31 2.52
N LEU A 160 3.92 -12.08 2.29
CA LEU A 160 4.39 -11.25 1.19
C LEU A 160 5.35 -10.17 1.72
N PRO A 161 6.53 -9.98 1.11
CA PRO A 161 7.42 -8.90 1.48
C PRO A 161 6.85 -7.55 1.03
N ALA A 162 7.38 -6.46 1.59
CA ALA A 162 7.10 -5.12 1.10
C ALA A 162 7.66 -4.94 -0.33
N GLY A 163 7.00 -4.12 -1.13
CA GLY A 163 7.35 -3.90 -2.53
C GLY A 163 6.64 -4.86 -3.49
N THR A 164 7.22 -5.06 -4.66
CA THR A 164 6.65 -5.90 -5.72
C THR A 164 7.14 -7.34 -5.58
N SER A 165 6.23 -8.30 -5.70
CA SER A 165 6.50 -9.74 -5.66
C SER A 165 5.68 -10.48 -6.70
N THR A 166 6.14 -11.68 -7.07
CA THR A 166 5.39 -12.57 -7.94
C THR A 166 4.58 -13.56 -7.11
N LEU A 167 3.27 -13.60 -7.33
CA LEU A 167 2.38 -14.66 -6.89
C LEU A 167 2.36 -15.77 -7.94
N ILE A 168 2.63 -17.00 -7.52
CA ILE A 168 2.52 -18.20 -8.34
C ILE A 168 1.23 -18.89 -7.96
N ILE A 169 0.29 -19.01 -8.90
CA ILE A 169 -0.99 -19.68 -8.69
C ILE A 169 -0.96 -20.95 -9.52
N ALA A 170 -1.12 -22.09 -8.86
CA ALA A 170 -1.13 -23.40 -9.51
C ALA A 170 -2.47 -24.09 -9.37
N SER A 171 -2.86 -24.83 -10.40
CA SER A 171 -4.00 -25.75 -10.41
C SER A 171 -3.47 -27.16 -10.57
N THR A 172 -3.87 -28.08 -9.69
CA THR A 172 -3.57 -29.50 -9.78
C THR A 172 -4.87 -30.29 -9.87
N LEU A 173 -5.05 -31.04 -10.96
CA LEU A 173 -6.25 -31.83 -11.20
C LEU A 173 -6.25 -33.14 -10.43
N THR A 174 -7.45 -33.55 -10.03
CA THR A 174 -7.76 -34.84 -9.42
C THR A 174 -8.85 -35.51 -10.26
N ASP A 175 -8.64 -36.79 -10.54
CA ASP A 175 -9.59 -37.64 -11.25
C ASP A 175 -10.52 -38.32 -10.23
N ASN A 176 -11.82 -38.04 -10.31
CA ASN A 176 -12.87 -38.65 -9.49
C ASN A 176 -13.83 -39.50 -10.34
N GLY A 177 -13.36 -40.03 -11.47
CA GLY A 177 -14.19 -40.70 -12.48
C GLY A 177 -14.35 -39.82 -13.72
N ALA A 178 -13.23 -39.37 -14.28
CA ALA A 178 -13.18 -38.45 -15.39
C ALA A 178 -13.85 -39.00 -16.65
N GLN A 179 -14.67 -38.17 -17.31
CA GLN A 179 -15.34 -38.50 -18.57
C GLN A 179 -14.73 -37.71 -19.72
N ALA A 180 -14.83 -38.25 -20.93
CA ALA A 180 -14.38 -37.56 -22.13
C ALA A 180 -15.25 -36.32 -22.40
N GLY A 181 -14.59 -35.19 -22.67
CA GLY A 181 -15.24 -33.91 -22.97
C GLY A 181 -14.42 -32.72 -22.49
N GLU A 182 -14.91 -31.52 -22.77
CA GLU A 182 -14.32 -30.28 -22.29
C GLU A 182 -14.86 -29.94 -20.89
N PHE A 183 -13.98 -29.52 -19.98
CA PHE A 183 -14.35 -28.99 -18.68
C PHE A 183 -13.72 -27.60 -18.51
N SER A 184 -14.47 -26.69 -17.91
CA SER A 184 -14.00 -25.33 -17.65
C SER A 184 -14.77 -24.76 -16.45
N LYS A 185 -14.07 -23.95 -15.66
CA LYS A 185 -14.67 -23.29 -14.51
C LYS A 185 -13.94 -22.01 -14.15
N THR A 186 -14.71 -20.99 -13.81
CA THR A 186 -14.21 -19.72 -13.31
C THR A 186 -14.50 -19.63 -11.82
N VAL A 187 -13.49 -19.29 -11.02
CA VAL A 187 -13.62 -19.04 -9.58
C VAL A 187 -12.92 -17.74 -9.21
N VAL A 188 -13.25 -17.20 -8.04
CA VAL A 188 -12.63 -15.99 -7.51
C VAL A 188 -11.69 -16.35 -6.36
N LEU A 189 -10.45 -15.84 -6.41
CA LEU A 189 -9.55 -15.84 -5.26
C LEU A 189 -9.80 -14.57 -4.44
N ILE A 190 -10.36 -14.73 -3.25
CA ILE A 190 -10.67 -13.65 -2.32
C ILE A 190 -9.45 -13.42 -1.44
N GLN A 191 -8.84 -12.24 -1.57
CA GLN A 191 -7.75 -11.79 -0.72
C GLN A 191 -8.29 -11.27 0.62
N SER A 192 -7.65 -11.68 1.71
CA SER A 192 -7.92 -11.14 3.06
C SER A 192 -6.64 -10.92 3.83
N PHE A 193 -6.62 -9.84 4.62
CA PHE A 193 -5.54 -9.49 5.55
C PHE A 193 -5.89 -10.02 6.95
N MET A 194 -4.87 -10.31 7.74
CA MET A 194 -4.99 -10.52 9.19
C MET A 194 -4.26 -9.42 9.94
#